data_AF-A0AAU8ANL4-F1
#
_entry.id   AF-A0AAU8ANL4-F1
#
_cell.length_a   1.000
_cell.length_b   1.000
_cell.length_c   1.000
_cell.angle_alpha   90.00
_cell.angle_beta   90.00
_cell.angle_gamma   90.00
#
_symmetry.space_group_name_H-M   'P 1'
#
loop_
_entity.id
_entity.type
_entity.pdbx_description
1 polymer ?
#
loop_
_entity_poly.entity_id
_entity_poly.type
_entity_poly.pdbx_seq_one_letter_code
_entity_poly.pdbx_strand_id
1 'polypeptide(L)'
;MDLTAYRSPAVIAAEARATKLSAITAERDRRINGGFTFGGVIFQTRPEDRENMSGAATSALAAMTSGAEAGDLRWHGGESDFAWIAEDNTLHPMDAQTMFSFGQAAMAHKQAHIFAARALKDLAEIPADITADALWP
;
A
#
# COMPACT_ATOMS: atom_id res chain seq x y z
N MET A 1 -6.15 -5.63 -52.02
CA MET A 1 -6.79 -4.61 -51.16
C MET A 1 -6.77 -5.19 -49.78
N ASP A 2 -5.80 -4.80 -48.97
CA ASP A 2 -5.64 -5.31 -47.61
C ASP A 2 -6.71 -4.62 -46.74
N LEU A 3 -7.70 -5.38 -46.28
CA LEU A 3 -8.77 -4.91 -45.40
C LEU A 3 -8.31 -4.85 -43.93
N THR A 4 -7.01 -5.03 -43.66
CA THR A 4 -6.49 -4.89 -42.30
C THR A 4 -6.43 -3.41 -41.89
N ALA A 5 -7.24 -3.09 -40.87
CA ALA A 5 -7.10 -1.97 -39.93
C ALA A 5 -7.93 -0.67 -40.12
N TYR A 6 -9.15 -0.71 -40.69
CA TYR A 6 -10.10 0.38 -40.33
C TYR A 6 -10.65 0.13 -38.91
N ARG A 7 -10.16 0.89 -37.93
CA ARG A 7 -10.73 0.97 -36.58
C ARG A 7 -11.72 2.12 -36.53
N SER A 8 -12.95 1.86 -36.09
CA SER A 8 -13.93 2.93 -35.91
C SER A 8 -13.52 3.88 -34.77
N PRO A 9 -13.98 5.15 -34.77
CA PRO A 9 -13.70 6.07 -33.67
C PRO A 9 -14.10 5.54 -32.29
N ALA A 10 -15.18 4.76 -32.22
CA ALA A 10 -15.63 4.12 -30.99
C ALA A 10 -14.62 3.08 -30.46
N VAL A 11 -14.01 2.30 -31.35
CA VAL A 11 -12.96 1.32 -30.98
C VAL A 11 -11.73 2.06 -30.45
N ILE A 12 -11.29 3.12 -31.15
CA ILE A 12 -10.14 3.94 -30.71
C ILE A 12 -10.39 4.53 -29.32
N ALA A 13 -11.59 5.08 -29.07
CA ALA A 13 -11.95 5.65 -27.78
C ALA A 13 -11.99 4.60 -26.65
N ALA A 14 -12.52 3.41 -26.94
CA ALA A 14 -12.56 2.32 -25.97
C ALA A 14 -11.16 1.80 -25.62
N GLU A 15 -10.29 1.63 -26.63
CA GLU A 15 -8.88 1.24 -26.44
C GLU A 15 -8.12 2.27 -25.61
N ALA A 16 -8.26 3.56 -25.94
CA ALA A 16 -7.64 4.65 -25.19
C ALA A 16 -8.12 4.67 -23.72
N ARG A 17 -9.42 4.45 -23.47
CA ARG A 17 -9.94 4.33 -22.11
C ARG A 17 -9.33 3.12 -21.39
N ALA A 18 -9.28 1.95 -22.03
CA ALA A 18 -8.70 0.75 -21.42
C ALA A 18 -7.22 0.95 -21.03
N THR A 19 -6.44 1.62 -21.87
CA THR A 19 -5.05 2.00 -21.56
C THR A 19 -4.99 2.88 -20.31
N LYS A 20 -5.84 3.90 -20.20
CA LYS A 20 -5.90 4.75 -19.00
C LYS A 20 -6.29 3.97 -17.74
N LEU A 21 -7.25 3.05 -17.82
CA LEU A 21 -7.65 2.21 -16.68
C LEU A 21 -6.51 1.29 -16.21
N SER A 22 -5.72 0.76 -17.15
CA SER A 22 -4.51 0.00 -16.84
C SER A 22 -3.46 0.89 -16.18
N ALA A 23 -3.23 2.10 -16.69
CA ALA A 23 -2.31 3.07 -16.11
C ALA A 23 -2.68 3.46 -14.67
N ILE A 24 -3.97 3.70 -14.37
CA ILE A 24 -4.44 3.95 -12.99
C ILE A 24 -4.15 2.75 -12.08
N THR A 25 -4.29 1.52 -12.60
CA THR A 25 -3.98 0.31 -11.83
C THR A 25 -2.50 0.22 -11.51
N ALA A 26 -1.64 0.49 -12.50
CA ALA A 26 -0.20 0.49 -12.32
C ALA A 26 0.25 1.57 -11.33
N GLU A 27 -0.33 2.78 -11.42
CA GLU A 27 0.01 3.88 -10.50
C GLU A 27 -0.43 3.58 -9.06
N ARG A 28 -1.63 3.02 -8.88
CA ARG A 28 -2.07 2.51 -7.57
C ARG A 28 -1.05 1.53 -7.00
N ASP A 29 -0.64 0.54 -7.80
CA ASP A 29 0.26 -0.51 -7.35
C ASP A 29 1.66 0.04 -7.03
N ARG A 30 2.14 1.01 -7.83
CA ARG A 30 3.39 1.74 -7.55
C ARG A 30 3.35 2.42 -6.19
N ARG A 31 2.27 3.16 -5.88
CA ARG A 31 2.13 3.88 -4.60
C ARG A 31 1.91 2.94 -3.41
N ILE A 32 1.09 1.90 -3.58
CA ILE A 32 0.90 0.88 -2.53
C ILE A 32 2.23 0.18 -2.23
N ASN A 33 3.04 -0.14 -3.23
CA ASN A 33 4.32 -0.83 -3.02
C ASN A 33 5.43 0.11 -2.54
N GLY A 34 5.35 1.41 -2.89
CA GLY A 34 6.31 2.44 -2.51
C GLY A 34 6.32 2.80 -1.02
N GLY A 35 5.45 2.20 -0.22
CA GLY A 35 5.45 2.39 1.22
C GLY A 35 4.54 3.51 1.70
N PHE A 36 4.61 3.77 3.00
CA PHE A 36 3.89 4.86 3.67
C PHE A 36 4.73 5.41 4.81
N THR A 37 4.39 6.63 5.25
CA THR A 37 5.02 7.25 6.41
C THR A 37 4.30 6.84 7.69
N PHE A 38 5.05 6.37 8.68
CA PHE A 38 4.58 6.07 10.02
C PHE A 38 5.56 6.63 11.05
N GLY A 39 5.09 7.46 11.98
CA GLY A 39 5.97 8.10 12.97
C GLY A 39 7.09 8.96 12.36
N GLY A 40 6.88 9.50 11.15
CA GLY A 40 7.90 10.28 10.42
C GLY A 40 8.92 9.44 9.64
N VAL A 41 8.76 8.12 9.59
CA VAL A 41 9.67 7.17 8.93
C VAL A 41 8.95 6.49 7.77
N ILE A 42 9.63 6.26 6.65
CA ILE A 42 9.07 5.59 5.48
C ILE A 42 9.33 4.08 5.58
N PHE A 43 8.26 3.30 5.44
CA PHE A 43 8.31 1.84 5.42
C PHE A 43 7.76 1.30 4.12
N GLN A 44 8.51 0.41 3.47
CA GLN A 44 8.09 -0.25 2.24
C GLN A 44 6.92 -1.20 2.51
N THR A 45 5.99 -1.27 1.55
CA THR A 45 4.81 -2.13 1.64
C THR A 45 4.62 -2.95 0.38
N ARG A 46 5.67 -3.63 -0.09
CA ARG A 46 5.58 -4.65 -1.15
C ARG A 46 4.68 -5.81 -0.71
N PRO A 47 4.23 -6.70 -1.61
CA PRO A 47 3.35 -7.81 -1.25
C PRO A 47 3.83 -8.63 -0.04
N GLU A 48 5.10 -9.02 -0.03
CA GLU A 48 5.76 -9.75 1.05
C GLU A 48 5.87 -8.93 2.33
N ASP A 49 6.16 -7.63 2.23
CA ASP A 49 6.23 -6.75 3.41
C ASP A 49 4.86 -6.69 4.09
N ARG A 50 3.78 -6.56 3.33
CA ARG A 50 2.41 -6.48 3.87
C ARG A 50 1.97 -7.81 4.50
N GLU A 51 2.38 -8.94 3.94
CA GLU A 51 2.15 -10.26 4.55
C GLU A 51 2.85 -10.33 5.91
N ASN A 52 4.13 -9.96 5.96
CA ASN A 52 4.92 -9.93 7.18
C ASN A 52 4.32 -8.96 8.22
N MET A 53 3.90 -7.77 7.80
CA MET A 53 3.27 -6.77 8.68
C MET A 53 1.97 -7.30 9.27
N SER A 54 1.15 -7.98 8.46
CA SER A 54 -0.09 -8.59 8.94
C SER A 54 0.17 -9.71 9.94
N GLY A 55 1.17 -10.56 9.69
CA GLY A 55 1.59 -11.61 10.62
C GLY A 55 2.10 -11.05 11.95
N ALA A 56 2.99 -10.06 11.88
CA ALA A 56 3.54 -9.38 13.05
C ALA A 56 2.46 -8.62 13.85
N ALA A 57 1.52 -7.93 13.18
CA ALA A 57 0.41 -7.26 13.85
C ALA A 57 -0.54 -8.25 14.55
N THR A 58 -0.78 -9.42 13.94
CA THR A 58 -1.58 -10.49 14.56
C THR A 58 -0.87 -11.06 15.79
N SER A 59 0.44 -11.30 15.69
CA SER A 59 1.26 -11.74 16.83
C SER A 59 1.30 -10.69 17.95
N ALA A 60 1.42 -9.41 17.61
CA ALA A 60 1.39 -8.30 18.55
C ALA A 60 0.05 -8.21 19.28
N LEU A 61 -1.09 -8.36 18.57
CA LEU A 61 -2.41 -8.41 19.19
C LEU A 61 -2.54 -9.58 20.20
N ALA A 62 -1.99 -10.76 19.87
CA ALA A 62 -1.95 -11.89 20.79
C ALA A 62 -1.11 -11.58 22.03
N ALA A 63 0.08 -11.00 21.85
CA ALA A 63 0.96 -10.59 22.94
C ALA A 63 0.29 -9.55 23.86
N MET A 64 -0.39 -8.54 23.29
CA MET A 64 -1.20 -7.58 24.05
C MET A 64 -2.28 -8.27 24.89
N THR A 65 -2.96 -9.26 24.31
CA THR A 65 -3.98 -10.05 25.02
C THR A 65 -3.36 -10.90 26.14
N SER A 66 -2.11 -11.32 25.98
CA SER A 66 -1.32 -12.03 26.99
C SER A 66 -0.63 -11.11 28.01
N GLY A 67 -0.83 -9.79 27.93
CA GLY A 67 -0.33 -8.82 28.91
C GLY A 67 0.96 -8.10 28.54
N ALA A 68 1.41 -8.13 27.28
CA ALA A 68 2.52 -7.30 26.83
C ALA A 68 2.20 -5.80 27.02
N GLU A 69 3.07 -5.09 27.72
CA GLU A 69 2.90 -3.68 28.06
C GLU A 69 3.58 -2.75 27.04
N ALA A 70 3.18 -1.48 27.04
CA ALA A 70 3.85 -0.46 26.23
C ALA A 70 5.31 -0.30 26.68
N GLY A 71 6.22 -0.21 25.71
CA GLY A 71 7.66 -0.18 25.92
C GLY A 71 8.33 -1.55 26.09
N ASP A 72 7.58 -2.65 26.24
CA ASP A 72 8.17 -3.99 26.21
C ASP A 72 8.53 -4.34 24.76
N LEU A 73 9.82 -4.35 24.44
CA LEU A 73 10.35 -4.75 23.12
C LEU A 73 10.62 -6.26 23.00
N ARG A 74 10.42 -7.03 24.08
CA ARG A 74 10.60 -8.49 24.14
C ARG A 74 9.29 -9.26 24.07
N TRP A 75 8.19 -8.56 23.79
CA TRP A 75 6.84 -9.11 23.63
C TRP A 75 6.74 -10.32 22.68
N HIS A 76 7.67 -10.45 21.73
CA HIS A 76 7.71 -11.51 20.71
C HIS A 76 8.40 -12.80 21.18
N GLY A 77 9.00 -12.82 22.38
CA GLY A 77 9.62 -14.01 22.97
C GLY A 77 11.06 -14.31 22.52
N GLY A 78 11.70 -13.42 21.77
CA GLY A 78 13.10 -13.54 21.36
C GLY A 78 14.12 -12.90 22.32
N GLU A 79 15.39 -13.26 22.12
CA GLU A 79 16.53 -12.77 22.92
C GLU A 79 17.01 -11.37 22.53
N SER A 80 16.42 -10.75 21.51
CA SER A 80 16.68 -9.38 21.06
C SER A 80 15.40 -8.57 21.00
N ASP A 81 15.53 -7.25 21.02
CA ASP A 81 14.40 -6.34 20.86
C ASP A 81 13.75 -6.53 19.49
N PHE A 82 12.42 -6.49 19.44
CA PHE A 82 11.70 -6.47 18.17
C PHE A 82 11.96 -5.13 17.46
N ALA A 83 12.33 -5.20 16.18
CA ALA A 83 12.48 -4.02 15.35
C ALA A 83 12.01 -4.29 13.92
N TRP A 84 11.47 -3.25 13.27
CA TRP A 84 11.18 -3.26 11.85
C TRP A 84 12.28 -2.53 11.07
N ILE A 85 12.54 -2.95 9.84
CA ILE A 85 13.52 -2.30 8.96
C ILE A 85 12.81 -1.26 8.09
N ALA A 86 13.20 0.00 8.21
CA ALA A 86 12.68 1.09 7.38
C ALA A 86 13.27 1.06 5.96
N GLU A 87 12.72 1.89 5.06
CA GLU A 87 13.19 1.98 3.67
C GLU A 87 14.68 2.33 3.56
N ASP A 88 15.19 3.14 4.49
CA ASP A 88 16.61 3.54 4.56
C ASP A 88 17.51 2.50 5.25
N ASN A 89 16.97 1.30 5.55
CA ASN A 89 17.61 0.20 6.27
C ASN A 89 17.92 0.47 7.74
N THR A 90 17.36 1.52 8.35
CA THR A 90 17.46 1.70 9.80
C THR A 90 16.51 0.76 10.54
N LEU A 91 16.92 0.32 11.74
CA LEU A 91 16.09 -0.52 12.61
C LEU A 91 15.27 0.35 13.54
N HIS A 92 13.95 0.15 13.53
CA HIS A 92 12.99 0.86 14.35
C HIS A 92 12.37 -0.10 15.37
N PRO A 93 12.77 -0.01 16.66
CA PRO A 93 12.15 -0.81 17.70
C PRO A 93 10.66 -0.52 17.84
N MET A 94 9.86 -1.57 18.00
CA MET A 94 8.40 -1.45 18.17
C MET A 94 7.93 -2.40 19.27
N ASP A 95 7.26 -1.85 20.28
CA ASP A 95 6.47 -2.65 21.22
C ASP A 95 5.23 -3.23 20.51
N ALA A 96 4.49 -4.10 21.19
CA ALA A 96 3.32 -4.75 20.62
C ALA A 96 2.25 -3.75 20.16
N GLN A 97 2.02 -2.67 20.93
CA GLN A 97 1.01 -1.66 20.62
C GLN A 97 1.40 -0.86 19.36
N THR A 98 2.69 -0.53 19.22
CA THR A 98 3.26 0.15 18.06
C THR A 98 3.19 -0.74 16.83
N MET A 99 3.59 -2.01 16.94
CA MET A 99 3.51 -2.98 15.83
C MET A 99 2.07 -3.21 15.37
N PHE A 100 1.11 -3.30 16.29
CA PHE A 100 -0.31 -3.41 15.94
C PHE A 100 -0.83 -2.15 15.23
N SER A 101 -0.46 -0.96 15.73
CA SER A 101 -0.82 0.32 15.09
C SER A 101 -0.17 0.48 13.71
N PHE A 102 1.06 0.03 13.56
CA PHE A 102 1.80 0.02 12.30
C PHE A 102 1.11 -0.88 11.25
N GLY A 103 0.67 -2.08 11.63
CA GLY A 103 -0.11 -2.96 10.77
C GLY A 103 -1.45 -2.36 10.33
N GLN A 104 -2.16 -1.68 11.24
CA GLN A 104 -3.39 -0.96 10.89
C GLN A 104 -3.14 0.18 9.90
N ALA A 105 -2.05 0.93 10.07
CA ALA A 105 -1.68 2.00 9.16
C ALA A 105 -1.32 1.46 7.76
N ALA A 106 -0.59 0.33 7.67
CA ALA A 106 -0.30 -0.33 6.40
C ALA A 106 -1.58 -0.81 5.68
N MET A 107 -2.55 -1.35 6.43
CA MET A 107 -3.87 -1.71 5.90
C MET A 107 -4.60 -0.47 5.36
N ALA A 108 -4.64 0.62 6.13
CA ALA A 108 -5.30 1.87 5.74
C ALA A 108 -4.68 2.47 4.48
N HIS A 109 -3.35 2.50 4.38
CA HIS A 109 -2.60 2.95 3.19
C HIS A 109 -3.04 2.21 1.92
N LYS A 110 -3.03 0.87 1.98
CA LYS A 110 -3.46 0.03 0.85
C LYS A 110 -4.92 0.30 0.48
N GLN A 111 -5.81 0.39 1.48
CA GLN A 111 -7.24 0.58 1.26
C GLN A 111 -7.54 1.95 0.62
N ALA A 112 -6.89 3.01 1.09
CA ALA A 112 -7.07 4.36 0.58
C ALA A 112 -6.68 4.44 -0.91
N HIS A 113 -5.55 3.84 -1.30
CA HIS A 113 -5.10 3.78 -2.68
C HIS A 113 -6.03 2.95 -3.58
N ILE A 114 -6.57 1.84 -3.08
CA ILE A 114 -7.57 1.04 -3.82
C ILE A 114 -8.82 1.89 -4.11
N PHE A 115 -9.30 2.64 -3.12
CA PHE A 115 -10.48 3.49 -3.30
C PHE A 115 -10.21 4.70 -4.20
N ALA A 116 -9.05 5.36 -4.08
CA ALA A 116 -8.65 6.44 -4.99
C ALA A 116 -8.59 5.95 -6.44
N ALA A 117 -7.96 4.80 -6.68
CA ALA A 117 -7.91 4.19 -8.00
C ALA A 117 -9.30 3.83 -8.54
N ARG A 118 -10.21 3.36 -7.67
CA ARG A 118 -11.58 3.06 -8.06
C ARG A 118 -12.33 4.34 -8.48
N ALA A 119 -12.24 5.39 -7.66
CA ALA A 119 -12.85 6.68 -7.96
C ALA A 119 -12.38 7.24 -9.30
N LEU A 120 -11.06 7.19 -9.59
CA LEU A 120 -10.50 7.62 -10.87
C LEU A 120 -11.05 6.83 -12.07
N LYS A 121 -11.23 5.50 -11.92
CA LYS A 121 -11.75 4.63 -12.98
C LYS A 121 -13.24 4.87 -13.26
N ASP A 122 -13.98 5.34 -12.27
CA ASP A 122 -15.41 5.64 -12.36
C ASP A 122 -15.69 7.03 -12.98
N LEU A 123 -14.67 7.87 -13.19
CA LEU A 123 -14.84 9.15 -13.87
C LEU A 123 -15.29 8.98 -15.33
N ALA A 124 -16.22 9.85 -15.75
CA ALA A 124 -16.65 9.96 -17.14
C ALA A 124 -15.45 10.34 -18.04
N GLU A 125 -14.69 11.35 -17.63
CA GLU A 125 -13.44 11.76 -18.24
C GLU A 125 -12.27 11.53 -17.28
N ILE A 126 -11.34 10.64 -17.66
CA ILE A 126 -10.15 10.35 -16.86
C ILE A 126 -9.13 11.47 -17.07
N PRO A 127 -8.59 12.07 -15.98
CA PRO A 127 -7.55 13.10 -16.04
C PRO A 127 -6.40 12.72 -16.99
N ALA A 128 -5.80 13.73 -17.61
CA ALA A 128 -4.65 13.53 -18.49
C ALA A 128 -3.42 13.06 -17.69
N ASP A 129 -3.19 13.67 -16.53
CA ASP A 129 -2.16 13.26 -15.58
C ASP A 129 -2.80 12.50 -14.42
N ILE A 130 -2.71 11.17 -14.47
CA ILE A 130 -3.19 10.29 -13.41
C ILE A 130 -2.17 10.12 -12.27
N THR A 131 -0.98 10.70 -12.39
CA THR A 131 0.10 10.59 -11.40
C THR A 131 0.12 11.76 -10.42
N ALA A 132 -0.65 12.82 -10.68
CA ALA A 132 -0.73 14.00 -9.81
C ALA A 132 -1.08 13.62 -8.36
N ASP A 133 -0.25 14.05 -7.40
CA ASP A 133 -0.42 13.68 -5.99
C ASP A 133 -1.76 14.10 -5.40
N ALA A 134 -2.37 15.17 -5.89
CA ALA A 134 -3.71 15.61 -5.46
C ALA A 134 -4.83 14.58 -5.73
N LEU A 135 -4.58 13.56 -6.57
CA LEU A 135 -5.53 12.48 -6.87
C LEU A 135 -5.37 11.27 -5.95
N TRP A 136 -4.33 11.24 -5.12
CA TRP A 136 -3.94 10.11 -4.28
C TRP A 136 -3.77 10.56 -2.82
N PRO A 137 -3.98 9.66 -1.85
CA PRO A 137 -3.78 9.95 -0.44
C PRO A 137 -2.29 9.99 -0.04
#